data_AF-A0A5S3VXJ2-F1
#
_entry.id   AF-A0A5S3VXJ2-F1
#
_cell.length_a   1.000
_cell.length_b   1.000
_cell.length_c   1.000
_cell.angle_alpha   90.00
_cell.angle_beta   90.00
_cell.angle_gamma   90.00
#
_symmetry.space_group_name_H-M   'P 1'
#
loop_
_entity.id
_entity.type
_entity.pdbx_description
1 polymer ?
#
loop_
_entity_poly.entity_id
_entity_poly.type
_entity_poly.pdbx_seq_one_letter_code
_entity_poly.pdbx_strand_id
1 'polypeptide(L)'
;MSKTINEVANLLKENFENRTSNDGENFVTCSEGILKEFIREVHDEQLPDNFIHQTIQNCIESVADGRTDINGILEDVTADIYTEDLVKWSSSNLNRISIINDVLCENQIEDFNELLQIAQSREIEEICYATLSFLTGEAENTPANEEYDYE
;
A
#
# COMPACT_ATOMS: atom_id res chain seq x y z
N MET A 1 10.79 -25.89 3.46
CA MET A 1 9.48 -25.31 3.87
C MET A 1 9.35 -23.97 3.14
N SER A 2 8.18 -23.55 2.67
CA SER A 2 8.01 -22.17 2.18
C SER A 2 8.14 -21.19 3.35
N LYS A 3 8.54 -19.94 3.08
CA LYS A 3 8.46 -18.88 4.09
C LYS A 3 6.99 -18.59 4.40
N THR A 4 6.70 -18.15 5.62
CA THR A 4 5.39 -17.57 5.96
C THR A 4 5.27 -16.16 5.40
N ILE A 5 4.03 -15.69 5.20
CA ILE A 5 3.78 -14.34 4.69
C ILE A 5 4.37 -13.26 5.61
N ASN A 6 4.33 -13.45 6.93
CA ASN A 6 4.93 -12.55 7.90
C ASN A 6 6.46 -12.50 7.79
N GLU A 7 7.12 -13.62 7.51
CA GLU A 7 8.57 -13.65 7.28
C GLU A 7 8.95 -12.89 6.01
N VAL A 8 8.18 -13.04 4.93
CA VAL A 8 8.37 -12.26 3.70
C VAL A 8 8.17 -10.77 3.96
N ALA A 9 7.09 -10.39 4.64
CA ALA A 9 6.82 -9.00 5.00
C ALA A 9 7.94 -8.40 5.85
N ASN A 10 8.46 -9.15 6.84
CA ASN A 10 9.58 -8.71 7.68
C ASN A 10 10.88 -8.51 6.89
N LEU A 11 11.10 -9.23 5.79
CA LEU A 11 12.25 -9.02 4.92
C LEU A 11 12.05 -7.81 4.01
N LEU A 12 10.85 -7.66 3.44
CA LEU A 12 10.56 -6.60 2.48
C LEU A 12 10.40 -5.22 3.12
N LYS A 13 9.95 -5.14 4.37
CA LYS A 13 9.81 -3.84 5.06
C LYS A 13 11.14 -3.08 5.15
N GLU A 14 12.25 -3.80 5.26
CA GLU A 14 13.60 -3.23 5.34
C GLU A 14 14.06 -2.57 4.02
N ASN A 15 13.32 -2.78 2.92
CA ASN A 15 13.60 -2.17 1.62
C ASN A 15 12.98 -0.78 1.48
N PHE A 16 12.11 -0.35 2.40
CA PHE A 16 11.55 0.99 2.39
C PHE A 16 12.48 2.01 3.07
N GLU A 17 12.51 3.21 2.51
CA GLU A 17 13.19 4.35 3.09
C GLU A 17 12.24 5.54 3.18
N ASN A 18 11.97 5.96 4.42
CA ASN A 18 11.28 7.20 4.73
C ASN A 18 12.23 8.38 4.58
N ARG A 19 11.89 9.35 3.73
CA ARG A 19 12.69 10.54 3.43
C ARG A 19 11.87 11.80 3.62
N THR A 20 12.54 12.93 3.75
CA THR A 20 11.91 14.26 3.84
C THR A 20 12.47 15.14 2.74
N SER A 21 11.60 15.80 1.98
CA SER A 21 11.98 16.72 0.92
C SER A 21 12.57 18.01 1.50
N ASN A 22 13.20 18.83 0.64
CA ASN A 22 13.72 20.14 1.06
C ASN A 22 12.61 21.09 1.57
N ASP A 23 11.37 20.85 1.14
CA ASP A 23 10.20 21.63 1.52
C ASP A 23 9.50 21.07 2.77
N GLY A 24 10.05 20.00 3.37
CA GLY A 24 9.56 19.40 4.62
C GLY A 24 8.51 18.30 4.43
N GLU A 25 8.18 17.92 3.20
CA GLU A 25 7.22 16.85 2.94
C GLU A 25 7.87 15.47 3.10
N ASN A 26 7.24 14.58 3.85
CA ASN A 26 7.70 13.19 3.97
C ASN A 26 7.26 12.37 2.77
N PHE A 27 8.15 11.52 2.29
CA PHE A 27 7.86 10.59 1.20
C PHE A 27 8.59 9.27 1.37
N VAL A 28 8.01 8.22 0.80
CA VAL A 28 8.51 6.85 0.87
C VAL A 28 9.16 6.49 -0.45
N THR A 29 10.33 5.86 -0.36
CA THR A 29 11.00 5.24 -1.49
C THR A 29 11.32 3.79 -1.17
N CYS A 30 11.63 2.99 -2.20
CA CYS A 30 12.10 1.62 -2.01
C CYS A 30 13.39 1.37 -2.77
N SER A 31 14.18 0.40 -2.30
CA SER A 31 15.36 -0.10 -3.00
C SER A 31 14.98 -0.85 -4.30
N GLU A 32 15.94 -1.04 -5.21
CA GLU A 32 15.72 -1.83 -6.43
C GLU A 32 15.40 -3.30 -6.08
N GLY A 33 14.52 -3.94 -6.86
CA GLY A 33 14.17 -5.35 -6.72
C GLY A 33 12.68 -5.60 -6.90
N ILE A 34 12.23 -6.78 -6.46
CA ILE A 34 10.86 -7.27 -6.63
C ILE A 34 9.79 -6.31 -6.07
N LEU A 35 10.10 -5.64 -4.95
CA LEU A 35 9.18 -4.69 -4.33
C LEU A 35 8.95 -3.46 -5.22
N LYS A 36 10.01 -2.99 -5.89
CA LYS A 36 9.91 -1.85 -6.81
C LYS A 36 9.15 -2.21 -8.08
N GLU A 37 9.32 -3.44 -8.58
CA GLU A 37 8.53 -3.96 -9.70
C GLU A 37 7.05 -4.04 -9.34
N PHE A 38 6.72 -4.63 -8.18
CA PHE A 38 5.35 -4.67 -7.66
C PHE A 38 4.74 -3.26 -7.50
N ILE A 39 5.48 -2.32 -6.89
CA ILE A 39 4.98 -0.95 -6.73
C ILE A 39 4.66 -0.33 -8.10
N ARG A 40 5.49 -0.54 -9.13
CA ARG A 40 5.22 -0.03 -10.48
C ARG A 40 3.98 -0.67 -11.11
N GLU A 41 3.72 -1.94 -10.83
CA GLU A 41 2.50 -2.63 -11.26
C GLU A 41 1.25 -2.03 -10.60
N VAL A 42 1.28 -1.77 -9.29
CA VAL A 42 0.15 -1.13 -8.57
C VAL A 42 -0.11 0.29 -9.08
N HIS A 43 0.92 0.99 -9.55
CA HIS A 43 0.76 2.30 -10.20
C HIS A 43 0.22 2.21 -11.64
N ASP A 44 -0.06 1.03 -12.19
CA ASP A 44 -0.43 0.84 -13.61
C ASP A 44 0.56 1.53 -14.58
N GLU A 45 1.87 1.43 -14.29
CA GLU A 45 2.94 2.10 -15.03
C GLU A 45 2.89 3.64 -15.03
N GLN A 46 2.06 4.26 -14.18
CA GLN A 46 1.98 5.71 -14.03
C GLN A 46 3.18 6.28 -13.23
N LEU A 47 3.20 7.60 -13.10
CA LEU A 47 4.19 8.31 -12.29
C LEU A 47 4.12 7.86 -10.82
N PRO A 48 5.26 7.83 -10.12
CA PRO A 48 5.29 7.51 -8.70
C PRO A 48 4.36 8.41 -7.89
N ASP A 49 3.51 7.79 -7.07
CA ASP A 49 2.58 8.42 -6.14
C ASP A 49 2.98 8.00 -4.71
N ASN A 50 3.24 9.01 -3.87
CA ASN A 50 3.66 8.76 -2.50
C ASN A 50 2.57 8.08 -1.65
N PHE A 51 1.29 8.37 -1.92
CA PHE A 51 0.19 7.71 -1.22
C PHE A 51 0.22 6.20 -1.45
N ILE A 52 0.45 5.77 -2.69
CA ILE A 52 0.55 4.34 -3.01
C ILE A 52 1.75 3.70 -2.31
N HIS A 53 2.92 4.36 -2.35
CA HIS A 53 4.11 3.86 -1.65
C HIS A 53 3.87 3.72 -0.15
N GLN A 54 3.27 4.73 0.49
CA GLN A 54 3.00 4.73 1.92
C GLN A 54 1.95 3.65 2.29
N THR A 55 0.89 3.51 1.50
CA THR A 55 -0.14 2.48 1.74
C THR A 55 0.44 1.08 1.62
N ILE A 56 1.29 0.82 0.62
CA ILE A 56 1.99 -0.47 0.50
C ILE A 56 2.93 -0.70 1.70
N GLN A 57 3.71 0.31 2.10
CA GLN A 57 4.57 0.21 3.27
C GLN A 57 3.76 -0.14 4.53
N ASN A 58 2.71 0.61 4.81
CA ASN A 58 1.86 0.39 5.99
C ASN A 58 1.21 -1.00 5.96
N CYS A 59 0.79 -1.47 4.79
CA CYS A 59 0.24 -2.81 4.62
C CYS A 59 1.29 -3.90 4.91
N ILE A 60 2.52 -3.75 4.41
CA ILE A 60 3.62 -4.68 4.67
C ILE A 60 4.00 -4.67 6.16
N GLU A 61 4.03 -3.51 6.80
CA GLU A 61 4.30 -3.36 8.23
C GLU A 61 3.21 -4.06 9.08
N SER A 62 1.93 -3.88 8.76
CA SER A 62 0.81 -4.56 9.43
C SER A 62 0.90 -6.10 9.30
N VAL A 63 1.27 -6.61 8.12
CA VAL A 63 1.50 -8.05 7.93
C VAL A 63 2.72 -8.52 8.71
N ALA A 64 3.81 -7.76 8.73
CA ALA A 64 4.99 -8.08 9.53
C ALA A 64 4.66 -8.15 11.03
N ASP A 65 3.72 -7.34 11.51
CA ASP A 65 3.25 -7.28 12.90
C ASP A 65 2.21 -8.35 13.26
N GLY A 66 1.76 -9.15 12.28
CA GLY A 66 0.93 -10.33 12.54
C GLY A 66 -0.43 -10.34 11.85
N ARG A 67 -0.85 -9.25 11.19
CA ARG A 67 -2.16 -9.17 10.51
C ARG A 67 -2.08 -9.83 9.13
N THR A 68 -2.49 -11.09 9.02
CA THR A 68 -2.34 -11.88 7.79
C THR A 68 -3.61 -11.96 6.93
N ASP A 69 -4.67 -11.26 7.32
CA ASP A 69 -5.91 -11.15 6.57
C ASP A 69 -6.28 -9.69 6.32
N ILE A 70 -7.06 -9.44 5.27
CA ILE A 70 -7.40 -8.09 4.83
C ILE A 70 -8.13 -7.28 5.90
N ASN A 71 -9.01 -7.89 6.69
CA ASN A 71 -9.77 -7.13 7.71
C ASN A 71 -8.83 -6.65 8.81
N GLY A 72 -7.89 -7.51 9.23
CA GLY A 72 -6.87 -7.13 10.21
C GLY A 72 -5.96 -6.00 9.71
N ILE A 73 -5.60 -5.99 8.43
CA ILE A 73 -4.76 -4.95 7.83
C ILE A 73 -5.51 -3.62 7.74
N LEU A 74 -6.79 -3.65 7.35
CA LEU A 74 -7.63 -2.45 7.22
C LEU A 74 -8.02 -1.83 8.56
N GLU A 75 -7.76 -2.50 9.70
CA GLU A 75 -7.78 -1.86 11.02
C GLU A 75 -6.61 -0.90 11.24
N ASP A 76 -5.45 -1.16 10.60
CA ASP A 76 -4.22 -0.39 10.76
C ASP A 76 -4.02 0.63 9.62
N VAL A 77 -4.47 0.30 8.41
CA VAL A 77 -4.31 1.12 7.20
C VAL A 77 -5.65 1.73 6.82
N THR A 78 -5.95 2.92 7.36
CA THR A 78 -7.25 3.58 7.20
C THR A 78 -7.15 4.86 6.38
N ALA A 79 -8.29 5.32 5.88
CA ALA A 79 -8.40 6.64 5.26
C ALA A 79 -8.05 7.77 6.25
N ASP A 80 -7.63 8.90 5.68
CA ASP A 80 -7.31 10.11 6.41
C ASP A 80 -8.53 10.68 7.13
N ILE A 81 -8.29 11.26 8.30
CA ILE A 81 -9.35 11.88 9.11
C ILE A 81 -9.49 13.37 8.87
N TYR A 82 -8.45 14.03 8.34
CA TYR A 82 -8.44 15.47 8.14
C TYR A 82 -8.81 15.80 6.69
N THR A 83 -9.73 16.76 6.54
CA THR A 83 -10.17 17.24 5.22
C THR A 83 -9.01 17.72 4.34
N GLU A 84 -7.97 18.32 4.93
CA GLU A 84 -6.80 18.78 4.18
C GLU A 84 -6.09 17.62 3.47
N ASP A 85 -5.85 16.52 4.18
CA ASP A 85 -5.19 15.32 3.64
C ASP A 85 -6.06 14.63 2.59
N LEU A 86 -7.37 14.51 2.85
CA LEU A 86 -8.35 13.96 1.90
C LEU A 86 -8.42 14.77 0.60
N VAL A 87 -8.44 16.10 0.69
CA VAL A 87 -8.45 16.97 -0.49
C VAL A 87 -7.12 16.87 -1.25
N LYS A 88 -5.99 16.82 -0.54
CA LYS A 88 -4.66 16.62 -1.15
C LYS A 88 -4.60 15.30 -1.91
N TRP A 89 -5.05 14.20 -1.30
CA TRP A 89 -5.17 12.89 -1.94
C TRP A 89 -6.04 12.95 -3.19
N SER A 90 -7.25 13.53 -3.09
CA SER A 90 -8.25 13.55 -4.18
C SER A 90 -7.76 14.25 -5.45
N SER A 91 -6.83 15.19 -5.30
CA SER A 91 -6.33 16.04 -6.39
C SER A 91 -4.96 15.64 -6.92
N SER A 92 -4.26 14.70 -6.28
CA SER A 92 -2.90 14.34 -6.68
C SER A 92 -2.81 13.30 -7.80
N ASN A 93 -3.91 12.61 -8.12
CA ASN A 93 -4.00 11.68 -9.26
C ASN A 93 -5.36 11.81 -9.94
N LEU A 94 -5.37 11.93 -11.28
CA LEU A 94 -6.61 12.08 -12.06
C LEU A 94 -7.55 10.88 -11.93
N ASN A 95 -7.02 9.68 -11.69
CA ASN A 95 -7.83 8.46 -11.51
C ASN A 95 -8.74 8.54 -10.27
N ARG A 96 -8.32 9.29 -9.23
CA ARG A 96 -9.11 9.43 -7.98
C ARG A 96 -10.42 10.17 -8.18
N ILE A 97 -10.49 11.05 -9.18
CA ILE A 97 -11.76 11.68 -9.57
C ILE A 97 -12.74 10.63 -10.08
N SER A 98 -12.26 9.59 -10.77
CA SER A 98 -13.12 8.46 -11.18
C SER A 98 -13.64 7.71 -9.95
N ILE A 99 -12.75 7.36 -9.01
CA ILE A 99 -13.13 6.65 -7.77
C ILE A 99 -14.19 7.46 -6.99
N ILE A 100 -13.99 8.77 -6.84
CA ILE A 100 -14.93 9.66 -6.15
C ILE A 100 -16.28 9.69 -6.88
N ASN A 101 -16.29 9.79 -8.21
CA ASN A 101 -17.52 9.80 -8.99
C ASN A 101 -18.26 8.47 -8.87
N ASP A 102 -17.55 7.34 -8.89
CA ASP A 102 -18.14 6.01 -8.72
C ASP A 102 -18.80 5.88 -7.35
N VAL A 103 -18.12 6.27 -6.28
CA VAL A 103 -18.67 6.28 -4.92
C VAL A 103 -19.89 7.21 -4.82
N LEU A 104 -19.85 8.41 -5.42
CA LEU A 104 -20.97 9.33 -5.44
C LEU A 104 -22.17 8.80 -6.23
N CYS A 105 -21.95 8.02 -7.28
CA CYS A 105 -23.04 7.40 -8.05
C CYS A 105 -23.65 6.20 -7.33
N GLU A 106 -22.83 5.40 -6.66
CA GLU A 106 -23.24 4.21 -5.92
C GLU A 106 -23.94 4.55 -4.60
N ASN A 107 -23.58 5.69 -3.99
CA ASN A 107 -24.03 6.07 -2.66
C ASN A 107 -24.65 7.48 -2.67
N GLN A 108 -25.79 7.65 -2.01
CA GLN A 108 -26.43 8.97 -1.85
C GLN A 108 -25.76 9.77 -0.71
N ILE A 109 -24.45 9.99 -0.82
CA ILE A 109 -23.66 10.68 0.19
C ILE A 109 -23.81 12.20 0.01
N GLU A 110 -24.21 12.89 1.06
CA GLU A 110 -24.35 14.35 1.07
C GLU A 110 -23.12 15.06 1.68
N ASP A 111 -22.40 14.39 2.60
CA ASP A 111 -21.23 14.96 3.25
C ASP A 111 -19.97 14.75 2.40
N PHE A 112 -19.28 15.86 2.12
CA PHE A 112 -18.09 15.86 1.27
C PHE A 112 -16.92 15.09 1.89
N ASN A 113 -16.73 15.16 3.21
CA ASN A 113 -15.63 14.45 3.86
C ASN A 113 -15.92 12.95 3.88
N GLU A 114 -17.15 12.55 4.20
CA GLU A 114 -17.59 11.15 4.14
C GLU A 114 -17.39 10.57 2.73
N LEU A 115 -17.76 11.33 1.69
CA LEU A 115 -17.54 10.93 0.30
C LEU A 115 -16.06 10.65 0.02
N LEU A 116 -15.16 11.56 0.41
CA LEU A 116 -13.73 11.40 0.19
C LEU A 116 -13.14 10.26 1.02
N GLN A 117 -13.60 10.07 2.26
CA GLN A 117 -13.14 8.97 3.11
C GLN A 117 -13.52 7.61 2.51
N ILE A 118 -14.76 7.45 2.04
CA ILE A 118 -15.20 6.20 1.41
C ILE A 118 -14.41 5.95 0.11
N ALA A 119 -14.18 6.99 -0.69
CA ALA A 119 -13.40 6.88 -1.91
C ALA A 119 -11.93 6.51 -1.64
N GLN A 120 -11.29 7.14 -0.65
CA GLN A 120 -9.92 6.82 -0.27
C GLN A 120 -9.81 5.42 0.34
N SER A 121 -10.75 5.02 1.19
CA SER A 121 -10.83 3.66 1.73
C SER A 121 -10.89 2.60 0.63
N ARG A 122 -11.58 2.87 -0.48
CA ARG A 122 -11.65 1.97 -1.63
C ARG A 122 -10.29 1.79 -2.31
N GLU A 123 -9.54 2.88 -2.55
CA GLU A 123 -8.18 2.79 -3.10
C GLU A 123 -7.23 2.06 -2.12
N ILE A 124 -7.34 2.34 -0.82
CA ILE A 124 -6.56 1.64 0.21
C ILE A 124 -6.85 0.14 0.19
N GLU A 125 -8.13 -0.25 0.16
CA GLU A 125 -8.53 -1.65 0.10
C GLU A 125 -7.95 -2.37 -1.12
N GLU A 126 -8.03 -1.75 -2.30
CA GLU A 126 -7.45 -2.29 -3.54
C GLU A 126 -5.92 -2.49 -3.43
N ILE A 127 -5.20 -1.49 -2.90
CA ILE A 127 -3.75 -1.58 -2.68
C ILE A 127 -3.40 -2.66 -1.65
N CYS A 128 -4.15 -2.76 -0.55
CA CYS A 128 -3.92 -3.76 0.48
C CYS A 128 -4.19 -5.18 -0.03
N TYR A 129 -5.23 -5.40 -0.84
CA TYR A 129 -5.46 -6.69 -1.49
C TYR A 129 -4.32 -7.07 -2.44
N ALA A 130 -3.89 -6.14 -3.29
CA ALA A 130 -2.78 -6.37 -4.21
C ALA A 130 -1.50 -6.72 -3.44
N THR A 131 -1.22 -6.00 -2.36
CA THR A 131 -0.05 -6.21 -1.49
C THR A 131 -0.11 -7.56 -0.80
N LEU A 132 -1.26 -7.94 -0.23
CA LEU A 132 -1.44 -9.23 0.41
C LEU A 132 -1.29 -10.40 -0.58
N SER A 133 -1.84 -10.24 -1.79
CA SER A 133 -1.69 -11.22 -2.88
C SER A 133 -0.22 -11.38 -3.30
N PHE A 134 0.50 -10.26 -3.43
CA PHE A 134 1.93 -10.25 -3.73
C PHE A 134 2.74 -10.98 -2.66
N LEU A 135 2.57 -10.63 -1.39
CA LEU A 135 3.27 -11.29 -0.28
C LEU A 135 2.96 -12.79 -0.20
N THR A 136 1.72 -13.18 -0.50
CA THR A 136 1.32 -14.60 -0.56
C THR A 136 2.07 -15.33 -1.68
N GLY A 137 2.12 -14.75 -2.88
CA GLY A 137 2.88 -15.31 -4.00
C GLY A 137 4.36 -15.45 -3.68
N GLU A 138 4.98 -14.45 -3.05
CA GLU A 138 6.39 -14.49 -2.65
C GLU A 138 6.67 -15.56 -1.58
N ALA A 139 5.73 -15.76 -0.65
CA ALA A 139 5.82 -16.79 0.37
C ALA A 139 5.76 -18.20 -0.27
N GLU A 140 4.90 -18.40 -1.26
CA GLU A 140 4.77 -19.66 -2.00
C GLU A 140 5.99 -19.95 -2.88
N ASN A 141 6.61 -18.91 -3.47
CA ASN A 141 7.72 -19.03 -4.40
C ASN A 141 9.12 -19.09 -3.74
N THR A 142 9.24 -18.80 -2.44
CA THR A 142 10.53 -18.84 -1.74
C THR A 142 10.78 -20.20 -1.06
N PRO A 143 11.62 -21.10 -1.59
CA PRO A 143 12.04 -22.30 -0.88
C PRO A 143 12.89 -21.94 0.35
N ALA A 144 12.60 -22.50 1.53
CA ALA A 144 13.53 -22.41 2.65
C ALA A 144 14.83 -23.14 2.29
N ASN A 145 15.94 -22.44 2.50
CA ASN A 145 17.35 -22.83 2.35
C ASN A 145 17.98 -22.38 1.03
N GLU A 146 18.44 -21.13 0.99
CA GLU A 146 19.79 -20.84 0.51
C GLU A 146 20.73 -20.76 1.72
N GLU A 147 20.99 -21.90 2.37
CA GLU A 147 22.27 -22.04 3.06
C GLU A 147 23.32 -22.14 1.94
N TYR A 148 24.04 -21.04 1.70
CA TYR A 148 25.25 -21.06 0.89
C TYR A 148 26.28 -21.92 1.64
N ASP A 149 26.31 -23.22 1.35
CA ASP A 149 27.45 -24.07 1.65
C ASP A 149 28.63 -23.55 0.80
N TYR A 150 29.51 -22.79 1.44
CA TYR A 150 30.84 -22.55 0.91
C TYR A 150 31.67 -23.81 1.16
N GLU A 151 31.82 -24.66 0.14
CA GLU A 151 32.90 -25.67 0.08
C GLU A 151 34.27 -25.00 -0.05
#